data_AF-A0A8J6HLI4-F1
#
_entry.id   AF-A0A8J6HLI4-F1
#
_cell.length_a   1.000
_cell.length_b   1.000
_cell.length_c   1.000
_cell.angle_alpha   90.00
_cell.angle_beta   90.00
_cell.angle_gamma   90.00
#
_symmetry.space_group_name_H-M   'P 1'
#
loop_
_entity.id
_entity.type
_entity.pdbx_description
1 polymer ?
#
loop_
_entity_poly.entity_id
_entity_poly.type
_entity_poly.pdbx_seq_one_letter_code
_entity_poly.pdbx_strand_id
1 'polypeptide(L)'
;MIRPLFYHYPEDQDAFQVDDQLLVGSDILVKAVGESEVESVQVYFPGGDDVLWFSAQLDGTFYPGTGLTEIPVTIDRIPVYYRQGSIIATKQTSRPSTIDMKDDDYSLLVFLNDDLTATGTVYIDDNLSFEYRDSMRYNYVSLVSYGNIIVYSSIDDSDRF
;
A
#
# COMPACT_ATOMS: atom_id res chain seq x y z
N MET A 1 8.88 -4.19 0.29
CA MET A 1 9.76 -3.76 1.40
C MET A 1 8.86 -3.39 2.58
N ILE A 2 9.17 -3.86 3.79
CA ILE A 2 8.47 -3.44 5.01
C ILE A 2 9.24 -2.29 5.68
N ARG A 3 8.55 -1.35 6.33
CA ARG A 3 9.15 -0.19 7.01
C ARG A 3 8.47 0.04 8.35
N PRO A 4 9.22 0.18 9.46
CA PRO A 4 8.68 0.72 10.71
C PRO A 4 8.18 2.15 10.52
N LEU A 5 7.22 2.59 11.33
CA LEU A 5 6.60 3.92 11.18
C LEU A 5 7.62 5.04 11.39
N PHE A 6 8.44 4.98 12.43
CA PHE A 6 9.46 6.01 12.71
C PHE A 6 10.46 6.22 11.54
N TYR A 7 10.68 5.21 10.72
CA TYR A 7 11.58 5.33 9.56
C TYR A 7 10.93 6.18 8.45
N HIS A 8 9.62 6.04 8.27
CA HIS A 8 8.87 6.78 7.26
C HIS A 8 8.38 8.15 7.76
N TYR A 9 8.16 8.28 9.07
CA TYR A 9 7.73 9.50 9.76
C TYR A 9 8.75 9.88 10.85
N PRO A 10 9.96 10.35 10.49
CA PRO A 10 11.04 10.61 11.46
C PRO A 10 10.78 11.81 12.37
N GLU A 11 9.90 12.73 11.97
CA GLU A 11 9.53 13.92 12.76
C GLU A 11 8.39 13.63 13.76
N ASP A 12 7.75 12.46 13.64
CA ASP A 12 6.66 12.02 14.49
C ASP A 12 7.22 11.23 15.67
N GLN A 13 7.27 11.86 16.85
CA GLN A 13 7.86 11.24 18.04
C GLN A 13 7.07 10.04 18.55
N ASP A 14 5.74 10.04 18.36
CA ASP A 14 4.90 8.94 18.81
C ASP A 14 5.11 7.69 17.95
N ALA A 15 5.43 7.87 16.66
CA ALA A 15 5.78 6.77 15.76
C ALA A 15 7.01 5.96 16.20
N PHE A 16 7.87 6.49 17.08
CA PHE A 16 9.01 5.75 17.67
C PHE A 16 8.58 4.74 18.73
N GLN A 17 7.40 4.91 19.33
CA GLN A 17 6.86 4.00 20.34
C GLN A 17 6.02 2.88 19.72
N VAL A 18 5.73 2.95 18.42
CA VAL A 18 4.92 1.96 17.70
C VAL A 18 5.81 0.83 17.18
N ASP A 19 5.69 -0.36 17.77
CA ASP A 19 6.46 -1.55 17.43
C ASP A 19 5.63 -2.71 16.86
N ASP A 20 4.30 -2.56 16.83
CA ASP A 20 3.34 -3.57 16.38
C ASP A 20 2.61 -3.20 15.08
N GLN A 21 3.06 -2.12 14.43
CA GLN A 21 2.62 -1.67 13.11
C GLN A 21 3.77 -1.52 12.14
N LEU A 22 3.47 -1.70 10.86
CA LEU A 22 4.43 -1.50 9.78
C LEU A 22 3.74 -0.95 8.54
N LEU A 23 4.55 -0.33 7.68
CA LEU A 23 4.17 -0.02 6.31
C LEU A 23 4.73 -1.09 5.36
N VAL A 24 3.90 -1.53 4.40
CA VAL A 24 4.36 -2.23 3.21
C VAL A 24 4.50 -1.19 2.09
N GLY A 25 5.74 -0.91 1.69
CA GLY A 25 6.04 0.27 0.89
C GLY A 25 5.82 1.55 1.69
N SER A 26 5.14 2.52 1.10
CA SER A 26 4.75 3.79 1.74
C SER A 26 3.26 3.91 2.03
N ASP A 27 2.45 3.00 1.49
CA ASP A 27 1.03 3.28 1.24
C ASP A 27 0.08 2.22 1.82
N ILE A 28 0.62 1.16 2.43
CA ILE A 28 -0.18 0.12 3.09
C ILE A 28 0.26 0.03 4.54
N LEU A 29 -0.61 0.45 5.46
CA LEU A 29 -0.40 0.34 6.90
C LEU A 29 -1.02 -0.96 7.42
N VAL A 30 -0.28 -1.71 8.23
CA VAL A 30 -0.70 -2.98 8.80
C VAL A 30 -0.48 -2.95 10.31
N LYS A 31 -1.51 -3.32 11.08
CA LYS A 31 -1.42 -3.59 12.52
C LYS A 31 -1.46 -5.09 12.75
N ALA A 32 -0.42 -5.65 13.36
CA ALA A 32 -0.49 -7.03 13.83
C ALA A 32 -1.35 -7.11 15.09
N VAL A 33 -2.22 -8.12 15.17
CA VAL A 33 -3.01 -8.44 16.37
C VAL A 33 -2.40 -9.69 16.98
N GLY A 34 -1.62 -9.51 18.06
CA GLY A 34 -0.90 -10.59 18.73
C GLY A 34 -1.49 -11.01 20.07
N GLU A 35 -2.44 -10.24 20.60
CA GLU A 35 -3.08 -10.49 21.90
C GLU A 35 -4.28 -11.42 21.76
N SER A 36 -4.47 -12.28 22.77
CA SER A 36 -5.57 -13.24 22.79
C SER A 36 -6.86 -12.59 23.28
N GLU A 37 -8.00 -13.01 22.70
CA GLU A 37 -9.36 -12.64 23.15
C GLU A 37 -9.65 -11.12 23.13
N VAL A 38 -8.95 -10.35 22.29
CA VAL A 38 -9.21 -8.92 22.12
C VAL A 38 -10.34 -8.66 21.13
N GLU A 39 -11.23 -7.74 21.47
CA GLU A 39 -12.34 -7.28 20.62
C GLU A 39 -12.03 -5.93 19.93
N SER A 40 -11.02 -5.22 20.41
CA SER A 40 -10.50 -3.99 19.83
C SER A 40 -8.99 -3.89 20.00
N VAL A 41 -8.34 -3.12 19.12
CA VAL A 41 -6.92 -2.77 19.23
C VAL A 41 -6.74 -1.28 18.97
N GLN A 42 -5.69 -0.70 19.57
CA GLN A 42 -5.27 0.65 19.23
C GLN A 42 -4.45 0.62 17.94
N VAL A 43 -4.86 1.41 16.95
CA VAL A 43 -4.13 1.62 15.70
C VAL A 43 -3.66 3.07 15.65
N TYR A 44 -2.36 3.26 15.51
CA TYR A 44 -1.73 4.55 15.27
C TYR A 44 -1.80 4.91 13.79
N PHE A 45 -2.51 5.97 13.45
CA PHE A 45 -2.55 6.51 12.08
C PHE A 45 -1.60 7.70 11.96
N PRO A 46 -0.47 7.58 11.23
CA PRO A 46 0.52 8.64 11.10
C PRO A 46 0.19 9.62 9.96
N GLY A 47 0.90 10.74 9.92
CA GLY A 47 0.91 11.68 8.79
C GLY A 47 0.13 12.98 9.01
N GLY A 48 -0.51 13.16 10.16
CA GLY A 48 -1.29 14.35 10.49
C GLY A 48 -2.67 14.36 9.82
N ASP A 49 -3.40 15.47 10.02
CA ASP A 49 -4.75 15.67 9.48
C ASP A 49 -4.81 15.66 7.94
N ASP A 50 -3.68 15.90 7.27
CA ASP A 50 -3.56 15.95 5.81
C ASP A 50 -3.46 14.55 5.15
N VAL A 51 -3.48 13.47 5.95
CA VAL A 51 -3.40 12.09 5.44
C VAL A 51 -4.57 11.28 5.95
N LEU A 52 -5.36 10.73 5.02
CA LEU A 52 -6.38 9.73 5.32
C LEU A 52 -5.88 8.31 5.09
N TRP A 53 -6.39 7.38 5.89
CA TRP A 53 -6.12 5.94 5.81
C TRP A 53 -7.42 5.17 5.61
N PHE A 54 -7.60 4.59 4.44
CA PHE A 54 -8.81 3.87 4.03
C PHE A 54 -8.74 2.40 4.44
N SER A 55 -9.80 1.89 5.05
CA SER A 55 -9.95 0.48 5.41
C SER A 55 -9.78 -0.43 4.19
N ALA A 56 -8.90 -1.44 4.30
CA ALA A 56 -8.68 -2.41 3.21
C ALA A 56 -9.88 -3.33 2.96
N GLN A 57 -10.90 -3.27 3.80
CA GLN A 57 -12.19 -3.93 3.59
C GLN A 57 -13.03 -3.26 2.51
N LEU A 58 -12.62 -2.05 2.06
CA LEU A 58 -13.29 -1.29 1.01
C LEU A 58 -14.77 -1.02 1.32
N ASP A 59 -15.09 -0.86 2.61
CA ASP A 59 -16.42 -0.56 3.15
C ASP A 59 -16.71 0.95 3.23
N GLY A 60 -15.77 1.79 2.77
CA GLY A 60 -15.83 3.25 2.82
C GLY A 60 -15.34 3.85 4.13
N THR A 61 -14.91 3.05 5.10
CA THR A 61 -14.35 3.54 6.36
C THR A 61 -12.95 4.10 6.13
N PHE A 62 -12.66 5.26 6.72
CA PHE A 62 -11.33 5.86 6.72
C PHE A 62 -11.03 6.56 8.05
N TYR A 63 -9.75 6.77 8.32
CA TYR A 63 -9.25 7.37 9.55
C TYR A 63 -8.23 8.45 9.22
N PRO A 64 -8.30 9.63 9.84
CA PRO A 64 -7.28 10.66 9.68
C PRO A 64 -5.98 10.26 10.41
N GLY A 65 -4.85 10.81 9.97
CA GLY A 65 -3.51 10.60 10.55
C GLY A 65 -3.32 11.27 11.91
N THR A 66 -4.32 11.23 12.79
CA THR A 66 -4.35 11.91 14.09
C THR A 66 -3.78 11.08 15.25
N GLY A 67 -3.04 10.01 14.96
CA GLY A 67 -2.46 9.13 15.97
C GLY A 67 -3.39 7.97 16.37
N LEU A 68 -3.44 7.64 17.66
CA LEU A 68 -4.10 6.44 18.17
C LEU A 68 -5.63 6.49 18.03
N THR A 69 -6.21 5.44 17.46
CA THR A 69 -7.64 5.21 17.35
C THR A 69 -7.97 3.78 17.74
N GLU A 70 -9.05 3.61 18.51
CA GLU A 70 -9.56 2.28 18.85
C GLU A 70 -10.33 1.67 17.68
N ILE A 71 -9.89 0.49 17.24
CA ILE A 71 -10.46 -0.21 16.09
C ILE A 71 -11.03 -1.56 16.55
N PRO A 72 -12.31 -1.87 16.27
CA PRO A 72 -12.86 -3.19 16.56
C PRO A 72 -12.23 -4.25 15.64
N VAL A 73 -11.87 -5.39 16.23
CA VAL A 73 -11.26 -6.53 15.51
C VAL A 73 -11.99 -7.82 15.83
N THR A 74 -11.90 -8.76 14.91
CA THR A 74 -12.40 -10.12 15.02
C THR A 74 -11.26 -11.08 14.70
N ILE A 75 -11.41 -12.36 15.07
CA ILE A 75 -10.37 -13.38 14.87
C ILE A 75 -9.94 -13.56 13.41
N ASP A 76 -10.83 -13.23 12.48
CA ASP A 76 -10.64 -13.33 11.03
C ASP A 76 -10.19 -12.01 10.38
N ARG A 77 -10.01 -10.93 11.15
CA ARG A 77 -9.70 -9.60 10.62
C ARG A 77 -8.35 -9.09 11.10
N ILE A 78 -7.46 -8.86 10.13
CA ILE A 78 -6.23 -8.09 10.33
C ILE A 78 -6.50 -6.64 9.93
N PRO A 79 -6.25 -5.64 10.79
CA PRO A 79 -6.37 -4.24 10.40
C PRO A 79 -5.31 -3.87 9.37
N VAL A 80 -5.78 -3.49 8.18
CA VAL A 80 -4.97 -3.06 7.05
C VAL A 80 -5.61 -1.83 6.44
N TYR A 81 -4.79 -0.84 6.10
CA TYR A 81 -5.25 0.45 5.58
C TYR A 81 -4.42 0.91 4.39
N TYR A 82 -5.09 1.51 3.42
CA TYR A 82 -4.49 2.12 2.25
C TYR A 82 -4.40 3.63 2.43
N ARG A 83 -3.24 4.20 2.14
CA ARG A 83 -3.00 5.63 2.25
C ARG A 83 -3.75 6.41 1.17
N GLN A 84 -4.29 7.55 1.54
CA GLN A 84 -4.78 8.55 0.59
C GLN A 84 -3.67 8.98 -0.38
N GLY A 85 -4.05 9.25 -1.64
CA GLY A 85 -3.11 9.61 -2.70
C GLY A 85 -2.35 8.42 -3.30
N SER A 86 -2.75 7.18 -3.00
CA SER A 86 -2.06 5.98 -3.48
C SER A 86 -2.83 5.19 -4.54
N ILE A 87 -2.09 4.54 -5.44
CA ILE A 87 -2.59 3.54 -6.39
C ILE A 87 -1.94 2.21 -6.03
N ILE A 88 -2.76 1.25 -5.59
CA ILE A 88 -2.31 -0.09 -5.21
C ILE A 88 -2.70 -1.08 -6.31
N ALA A 89 -1.70 -1.68 -6.96
CA ALA A 89 -1.92 -2.76 -7.91
C ALA A 89 -2.00 -4.11 -7.19
N THR A 90 -3.04 -4.88 -7.49
CA THR A 90 -3.33 -6.15 -6.82
C THR A 90 -3.79 -7.19 -7.84
N LYS A 91 -3.61 -8.47 -7.53
CA LYS A 91 -4.27 -9.57 -8.25
C LYS A 91 -5.37 -10.12 -7.35
N GLN A 92 -6.62 -9.95 -7.78
CA GLN A 92 -7.80 -10.28 -6.97
C GLN A 92 -8.22 -11.75 -7.11
N THR A 93 -7.78 -12.41 -8.17
CA THR A 93 -8.06 -13.83 -8.41
C THR A 93 -7.14 -14.68 -7.56
N SER A 94 -7.71 -15.39 -6.58
CA SER A 94 -6.96 -16.38 -5.80
C SER A 94 -6.61 -17.59 -6.66
N ARG A 95 -5.34 -18.01 -6.61
CA ARG A 95 -4.82 -19.21 -7.27
C ARG A 95 -4.02 -20.06 -6.28
N PRO A 96 -3.80 -21.35 -6.58
CA PRO A 96 -2.99 -22.21 -5.72
C PRO A 96 -1.53 -21.78 -5.56
N SER A 97 -0.96 -21.04 -6.54
CA SER A 97 0.42 -20.57 -6.49
C SER A 97 0.60 -19.24 -7.22
N THR A 98 1.71 -18.54 -6.94
CA THR A 98 2.08 -17.31 -7.64
C THR A 98 2.41 -17.54 -9.13
N ILE A 99 2.85 -18.74 -9.49
CA ILE A 99 3.09 -19.14 -10.88
C ILE A 99 1.76 -19.15 -11.65
N ASP A 100 0.71 -19.72 -11.04
CA ASP A 100 -0.63 -19.75 -11.64
C ASP A 100 -1.27 -18.35 -11.72
N MET A 101 -0.80 -17.41 -10.90
CA MET A 101 -1.24 -16.01 -10.95
C MET A 101 -0.52 -15.21 -12.04
N LYS A 102 0.56 -15.71 -12.66
CA LYS A 102 1.46 -14.91 -13.52
C LYS A 102 0.71 -14.10 -14.58
N ASP A 103 -0.25 -14.73 -15.24
CA ASP A 103 -1.00 -14.14 -16.35
C ASP A 103 -2.37 -13.57 -15.92
N ASP A 104 -2.69 -13.58 -14.62
CA ASP A 104 -3.90 -12.93 -14.12
C ASP A 104 -3.80 -11.41 -14.24
N ASP A 105 -4.93 -10.77 -14.55
CA ASP A 105 -5.07 -9.32 -14.65
C ASP A 105 -4.81 -8.63 -13.31
N TYR A 106 -4.27 -7.41 -13.39
CA TYR A 106 -4.14 -6.53 -12.23
C TYR A 106 -5.40 -5.67 -12.06
N SER A 107 -5.88 -5.59 -10.82
CA SER A 107 -6.83 -4.58 -10.37
C SER A 107 -6.10 -3.43 -9.71
N LEU A 108 -6.44 -2.20 -10.08
CA LEU A 108 -5.92 -0.99 -9.47
C LEU A 108 -6.92 -0.44 -8.46
N LEU A 109 -6.51 -0.36 -7.20
CA LEU A 109 -7.24 0.35 -6.15
C LEU A 109 -6.70 1.78 -6.09
N VAL A 110 -7.55 2.77 -6.31
CA VAL A 110 -7.16 4.18 -6.42
C VAL A 110 -7.79 4.97 -5.28
N PHE A 111 -6.95 5.48 -4.38
CA PHE A 111 -7.38 6.30 -3.24
C PHE A 111 -6.97 7.74 -3.52
N LEU A 112 -7.90 8.56 -4.01
CA LEU A 112 -7.60 9.95 -4.38
C LEU A 112 -7.35 10.82 -3.13
N ASN A 113 -6.41 11.74 -3.24
CA ASN A 113 -6.25 12.85 -2.29
C ASN A 113 -7.20 14.01 -2.58
N ASP A 114 -7.12 15.05 -1.77
CA ASP A 114 -7.99 16.24 -1.86
C ASP A 114 -7.83 16.98 -3.21
N ASP A 115 -6.65 16.89 -3.82
CA ASP A 115 -6.37 17.40 -5.18
C ASP A 115 -6.90 16.47 -6.29
N LEU A 116 -7.63 15.41 -5.93
CA LEU A 116 -8.09 14.35 -6.82
C LEU A 116 -6.95 13.65 -7.56
N THR A 117 -5.79 13.52 -6.90
CA THR A 117 -4.62 12.83 -7.45
C THR A 117 -4.27 11.59 -6.65
N ALA A 118 -3.64 10.63 -7.31
CA ALA A 118 -3.06 9.47 -6.66
C ALA A 118 -1.86 8.96 -7.47
N THR A 119 -0.90 8.34 -6.82
CA THR A 119 0.29 7.80 -7.48
C THR A 119 0.60 6.39 -7.04
N GLY A 120 1.23 5.61 -7.90
CA GLY A 120 1.73 4.28 -7.59
C GLY A 120 2.75 3.81 -8.61
N THR A 121 3.42 2.72 -8.30
CA THR A 121 4.39 2.11 -9.23
C THR A 121 4.16 0.60 -9.31
N VAL A 122 4.33 0.03 -10.50
CA VAL A 122 4.20 -1.41 -10.73
C VAL A 122 5.44 -1.91 -11.43
N TYR A 123 6.07 -2.93 -10.86
CA TYR A 123 7.18 -3.66 -11.46
C TYR A 123 6.72 -5.08 -11.82
N ILE A 124 6.96 -5.50 -13.06
CA ILE A 124 6.60 -6.83 -13.59
C ILE A 124 7.75 -7.36 -14.43
N ASP A 125 8.27 -8.53 -14.08
CA ASP A 125 9.20 -9.30 -14.90
C ASP A 125 8.74 -10.77 -15.01
N ASP A 126 9.64 -11.66 -15.43
CA ASP A 126 9.32 -13.08 -15.56
C ASP A 126 9.33 -13.87 -14.24
N ASN A 127 9.73 -13.23 -13.13
CA ASN A 127 9.90 -13.74 -11.77
C ASN A 127 10.89 -14.90 -11.59
N LEU A 128 11.73 -15.19 -12.59
CA LEU A 128 12.54 -16.42 -12.60
C LEU A 128 13.97 -16.19 -13.07
N SER A 129 14.16 -15.42 -14.13
CA SER A 129 15.46 -15.28 -14.78
C SER A 129 16.17 -13.99 -14.37
N PHE A 130 17.38 -13.81 -14.89
CA PHE A 130 18.12 -12.56 -14.78
C PHE A 130 17.88 -11.62 -15.98
N GLU A 131 16.88 -11.88 -16.82
CA GLU A 131 16.62 -11.05 -18.00
C GLU A 131 16.26 -9.60 -17.66
N TYR A 132 15.75 -9.32 -16.46
CA TYR A 132 15.55 -7.94 -15.99
C TYR A 132 16.86 -7.14 -15.94
N ARG A 133 17.98 -7.82 -15.63
CA ARG A 133 19.32 -7.22 -15.54
C ARG A 133 20.07 -7.35 -16.86
N ASP A 134 20.02 -8.53 -17.47
CA ASP A 134 20.89 -8.87 -18.60
C ASP A 134 20.35 -8.32 -19.93
N SER A 135 19.02 -8.20 -20.05
CA SER A 135 18.32 -7.81 -21.29
C SER A 135 17.26 -6.74 -21.07
N MET A 136 17.17 -6.16 -19.86
CA MET A 136 16.14 -5.20 -19.46
C MET A 136 14.70 -5.65 -19.77
N ARG A 137 14.41 -6.95 -19.62
CA ARG A 137 13.08 -7.51 -19.85
C ARG A 137 12.21 -7.42 -18.60
N TYR A 138 11.62 -6.25 -18.41
CA TYR A 138 10.64 -5.97 -17.37
C TYR A 138 9.76 -4.81 -17.80
N ASN A 139 8.65 -4.61 -17.09
CA ASN A 139 7.85 -3.40 -17.13
C ASN A 139 7.93 -2.74 -15.76
N TYR A 140 8.52 -1.55 -15.69
CA TYR A 140 8.51 -0.73 -14.48
C TYR A 140 7.81 0.59 -14.79
N VAL A 141 6.58 0.73 -14.31
CA VAL A 141 5.69 1.83 -14.69
C VAL A 141 5.31 2.67 -13.47
N SER A 142 5.26 3.97 -13.68
CA SER A 142 4.62 4.94 -12.79
C SER A 142 3.18 5.13 -13.25
N LEU A 143 2.26 5.10 -12.29
CA LEU A 143 0.84 5.38 -12.47
C LEU A 143 0.53 6.69 -11.76
N VAL A 144 -0.15 7.60 -12.45
CA VAL A 144 -0.62 8.87 -11.89
C VAL A 144 -2.08 9.05 -12.26
N SER A 145 -2.93 9.24 -11.26
CA SER A 145 -4.34 9.56 -11.42
C SER A 145 -4.55 11.07 -11.35
N TYR A 146 -5.35 11.59 -12.27
CA TYR A 146 -5.91 12.94 -12.26
C TYR A 146 -7.43 12.82 -12.37
N GLY A 147 -8.12 12.84 -11.24
CA GLY A 147 -9.54 12.56 -11.13
C GLY A 147 -9.89 11.17 -11.68
N ASN A 148 -10.55 11.14 -12.83
CA ASN A 148 -11.01 9.92 -13.49
C ASN A 148 -10.06 9.40 -14.59
N ILE A 149 -8.90 10.03 -14.77
CA ILE A 149 -7.91 9.63 -15.78
C ILE A 149 -6.69 9.08 -15.08
N ILE A 150 -6.29 7.86 -15.44
CA ILE A 150 -4.99 7.29 -15.05
C ILE A 150 -4.05 7.38 -16.25
N VAL A 151 -2.91 8.02 -16.04
CA VAL A 151 -1.79 8.07 -16.98
C VAL A 151 -0.71 7.14 -16.46
N TYR A 152 -0.11 6.34 -17.35
CA TYR A 152 1.07 5.55 -17.01
C TYR A 152 2.27 5.97 -17.86
N SER A 153 3.46 5.82 -17.29
CA SER A 153 4.73 6.05 -17.99
C SER A 153 5.77 5.03 -17.55
N SER A 154 6.68 4.66 -18.44
CA SER A 154 7.84 3.83 -18.08
C SER A 154 8.83 4.67 -17.28
N ILE A 155 9.32 4.15 -16.16
CA ILE A 155 10.24 4.86 -15.28
C ILE A 155 11.66 4.89 -15.86
N ASP A 156 12.06 3.82 -16.55
CA ASP A 156 13.43 3.63 -17.05
C ASP A 156 13.62 4.01 -18.53
N ASP A 157 12.61 4.60 -19.19
CA ASP A 157 12.69 4.99 -20.62
C ASP A 157 13.47 6.30 -20.87
N SER A 158 14.05 6.93 -19.85
CA SER A 158 14.74 8.23 -20.00
C SER A 158 16.04 8.19 -20.83
N ASP A 159 16.57 7.01 -21.16
CA ASP A 159 17.81 6.84 -21.94
C ASP A 159 17.63 6.02 -23.26
N ARG A 160 16.40 5.88 -23.77
CA ARG A 160 16.15 5.15 -25.03
C ARG A 160 16.16 6.07 -26.28
N PHE A 161 17.33 6.62 -26.63
CA PHE A 161 17.63 7.15 -27.97
C PHE A 161 19.01 6.69 -28.46
#